data_AF-A0A7X5L3E0-F1
#
_entry.id   AF-A0A7X5L3E0-F1
#
_cell.length_a   1.000
_cell.length_b   1.000
_cell.length_c   1.000
_cell.angle_alpha   90.00
_cell.angle_beta   90.00
_cell.angle_gamma   90.00
#
_symmetry.space_group_name_H-M   'P 1'
#
loop_
_entity.id
_entity.type
_entity.pdbx_description
1 polymer ?
#
loop_
_entity_poly.entity_id
_entity_poly.type
_entity_poly.pdbx_seq_one_letter_code
_entity_poly.pdbx_strand_id
1 'polypeptide(L)'
;MLAIVIMTFVVGINSVSLKQKEEKYAAREAELLRLIELEEARSEELVDLDAYTKTKKYVEEVAKDKLGLVYEDEIIFQEVN
;
A
#
# COMPACT_ATOMS: atom_id res chain seq x y z
N MET A 1 15.64 -53.63 -18.27
CA MET A 1 14.62 -52.78 -18.91
C MET A 1 13.55 -52.30 -17.92
N LEU A 2 12.94 -53.19 -17.13
CA LEU A 2 11.91 -52.86 -16.12
C LEU A 2 12.27 -51.74 -15.13
N ALA A 3 13.49 -51.73 -14.59
CA ALA A 3 13.94 -50.69 -13.66
C ALA A 3 13.97 -49.28 -14.28
N ILE A 4 14.34 -49.18 -15.57
CA ILE A 4 14.37 -47.90 -16.29
C ILE A 4 12.93 -47.40 -16.49
N VAL A 5 12.00 -48.29 -16.82
CA VAL A 5 10.57 -47.92 -16.99
C VAL A 5 9.99 -47.37 -15.68
N ILE A 6 10.26 -48.05 -14.56
CA ILE A 6 9.80 -47.59 -13.23
C ILE A 6 10.42 -46.24 -12.87
N MET A 7 11.73 -46.07 -13.07
CA MET A 7 12.42 -44.81 -12.79
C MET A 7 11.87 -43.65 -13.63
N THR A 8 11.64 -43.88 -14.93
CA THR A 8 11.10 -42.85 -15.84
C THR A 8 9.69 -42.43 -15.43
N PHE A 9 8.86 -43.37 -14.97
CA PHE A 9 7.50 -43.08 -14.50
C PHE A 9 7.49 -42.23 -13.21
N VAL A 10 8.33 -42.60 -12.23
CA VAL A 10 8.46 -41.86 -10.96
C VAL A 10 8.98 -40.45 -11.20
N VAL A 11 10.02 -40.30 -12.03
CA VAL A 11 10.57 -38.99 -12.39
C VAL A 11 9.50 -38.17 -13.13
N GLY A 12 8.75 -38.76 -14.05
CA GLY A 12 7.67 -38.08 -14.78
C GLY A 12 6.59 -37.51 -13.86
N ILE A 13 6.12 -38.27 -12.87
CA ILE A 13 5.14 -37.79 -11.89
C ILE A 13 5.72 -36.61 -11.07
N ASN A 14 6.96 -36.73 -10.60
CA ASN A 14 7.61 -35.68 -9.83
C ASN A 14 7.83 -34.41 -10.67
N SER A 15 8.18 -34.53 -11.96
CA SER A 15 8.32 -33.39 -12.87
C SER A 15 7.01 -32.64 -13.06
N VAL A 16 5.87 -33.33 -13.18
CA VAL A 16 4.55 -32.68 -13.26
C VAL A 16 4.22 -31.95 -11.96
N SER A 17 4.47 -32.57 -10.81
CA SER A 17 4.26 -31.92 -9.51
C SER A 17 5.13 -30.67 -9.32
N LEU A 18 6.39 -30.72 -9.79
CA LEU A 18 7.30 -29.57 -9.72
C LEU A 18 6.80 -28.40 -10.56
N LYS A 19 6.35 -28.65 -11.81
CA LYS A 19 5.77 -27.60 -12.66
C LYS A 19 4.53 -26.94 -12.04
N GLN A 20 3.64 -27.72 -11.44
CA GLN A 20 2.46 -27.18 -10.75
C GLN A 20 2.84 -26.31 -9.55
N LYS A 21 3.89 -26.69 -8.81
CA LYS A 21 4.40 -25.88 -7.70
C LYS A 21 5.01 -24.58 -8.22
N GLU A 22 5.79 -24.64 -9.29
CA GLU A 22 6.37 -23.45 -9.94
C GLU A 22 5.30 -22.46 -10.36
N GLU A 23 4.25 -22.91 -11.07
CA GLU A 23 3.12 -22.06 -11.47
C GLU A 23 2.42 -21.43 -10.25
N LYS A 24 2.21 -22.22 -9.18
CA LYS A 24 1.60 -21.72 -7.95
C LYS A 24 2.46 -20.66 -7.27
N TYR A 25 3.77 -20.85 -7.23
CA TYR A 25 4.69 -19.88 -6.63
C TYR A 25 4.77 -18.61 -7.47
N ALA A 26 4.84 -18.72 -8.80
CA ALA A 26 4.83 -17.56 -9.70
C ALA A 26 3.54 -16.74 -9.55
N ALA A 27 2.38 -17.41 -9.48
CA ALA A 27 1.11 -16.72 -9.23
C ALA A 27 1.09 -16.01 -7.87
N ARG A 28 1.64 -16.65 -6.82
CA ARG A 28 1.73 -16.06 -5.49
C ARG A 28 2.70 -14.88 -5.44
N GLU A 29 3.81 -14.96 -6.14
CA GLU A 29 4.78 -13.87 -6.27
C GLU A 29 4.16 -12.66 -6.95
N ALA A 30 3.47 -12.86 -8.08
CA ALA A 30 2.76 -11.79 -8.77
C ALA A 30 1.67 -11.13 -7.89
N GLU A 31 0.93 -11.93 -7.12
CA GLU A 31 -0.05 -11.41 -6.17
C GLU A 31 0.61 -10.55 -5.07
N LEU A 32 1.71 -11.03 -4.50
CA LEU A 32 2.44 -10.32 -3.44
C LEU A 32 3.06 -9.03 -3.95
N LEU A 33 3.66 -9.04 -5.15
CA LEU A 33 4.20 -7.83 -5.79
C LEU A 33 3.12 -6.78 -6.00
N ARG A 34 1.94 -7.19 -6.49
CA ARG A 34 0.80 -6.28 -6.67
C ARG A 34 0.35 -5.65 -5.35
N LEU A 35 0.37 -6.42 -4.24
CA LEU A 35 0.02 -5.90 -2.92
C LEU A 35 1.06 -4.93 -2.38
N ILE A 36 2.35 -5.17 -2.65
CA ILE A 36 3.43 -4.25 -2.29
C ILE A 36 3.27 -2.94 -3.04
N GLU A 37 3.09 -2.97 -4.35
CA GLU A 37 2.88 -1.76 -5.17
C GLU A 37 1.68 -0.94 -4.71
N LEU A 38 0.56 -1.61 -4.37
CA LEU A 38 -0.62 -0.93 -3.84
C LEU A 38 -0.34 -0.25 -2.49
N GLU A 39 0.38 -0.93 -1.59
CA GLU A 39 0.67 -0.37 -0.27
C GLU A 39 1.74 0.73 -0.33
N GLU A 40 2.72 0.62 -1.23
CA GLU A 40 3.70 1.69 -1.51
C GLU A 40 3.00 2.94 -2.05
N ALA A 41 2.08 2.80 -3.01
CA ALA A 41 1.28 3.92 -3.51
C ALA A 41 0.46 4.59 -2.41
N ARG A 42 -0.18 3.80 -1.53
CA ARG A 42 -0.89 4.35 -0.35
C ARG A 42 0.06 5.04 0.62
N SER A 43 1.27 4.52 0.80
CA SER A 43 2.27 5.14 1.66
C SER A 43 2.72 6.50 1.12
N GLU A 44 2.91 6.62 -0.19
CA GLU A 44 3.23 7.89 -0.86
C GLU A 44 2.09 8.91 -0.70
N GLU A 45 0.83 8.51 -0.89
CA GLU A 45 -0.33 9.37 -0.61
C GLU A 45 -0.37 9.86 0.85
N LEU A 46 0.01 9.00 1.80
CA LEU A 46 0.09 9.38 3.22
C LEU A 46 1.25 10.33 3.51
N VAL A 47 2.38 10.20 2.82
CA VAL A 47 3.51 11.15 2.93
C VAL A 47 3.11 12.52 2.40
N ASP A 48 2.38 12.59 1.29
CA ASP A 48 1.86 13.85 0.75
C ASP A 48 0.83 14.49 1.68
N LEU A 49 -0.04 13.68 2.30
CA LEU A 49 -1.01 14.15 3.30
C LEU A 49 -0.34 14.58 4.62
N ASP A 50 0.69 13.87 5.07
CA ASP A 50 1.52 14.28 6.21
C ASP A 50 2.28 15.57 5.91
N ALA A 51 2.81 15.75 4.70
CA ALA A 51 3.44 17.00 4.28
C ALA A 51 2.44 18.17 4.23
N TYR A 52 1.20 17.92 3.78
CA TYR A 52 0.12 18.92 3.80
C TYR A 52 -0.35 19.28 5.21
N THR A 53 -0.44 18.30 6.11
CA THR A 53 -0.86 18.53 7.51
C THR A 53 0.28 19.08 8.39
N LYS A 54 1.54 18.77 8.08
CA LYS A 54 2.73 19.34 8.73
C LYS A 54 3.15 20.71 8.19
N THR A 55 2.72 21.09 6.98
CA THR A 55 2.80 22.50 6.60
C THR A 55 1.86 23.25 7.54
N LYS A 56 2.41 24.23 8.24
CA LYS A 56 1.80 25.00 9.35
C LYS A 56 0.37 25.51 9.10
N LYS A 57 -0.12 25.49 7.86
CA LYS A 57 -1.46 25.81 7.40
C LYS A 57 -2.58 25.04 8.09
N TYR A 58 -2.49 23.72 8.29
CA TYR A 58 -3.61 22.98 8.91
C TYR A 58 -3.76 23.31 10.40
N VAL A 59 -2.64 23.46 11.12
CA VAL A 59 -2.65 23.90 12.52
C VAL A 59 -3.16 25.34 12.63
N GLU A 60 -2.78 26.20 11.70
CA GLU A 60 -3.23 27.60 11.64
C GLU A 60 -4.73 27.71 11.32
N GLU A 61 -5.25 26.95 10.35
CA GLU A 61 -6.67 26.91 10.02
C GLU A 61 -7.51 26.35 11.18
N VAL A 62 -7.07 25.26 11.82
CA VAL A 62 -7.77 24.70 12.98
C VAL A 62 -7.73 25.64 14.18
N ALA A 63 -6.64 26.38 14.39
CA ALA A 63 -6.54 27.40 15.44
C ALA A 63 -7.44 28.61 15.16
N LYS A 64 -7.51 29.08 13.90
CA LYS A 64 -8.46 30.13 13.48
C LYS A 64 -9.91 29.69 13.68
N ASP A 65 -10.25 28.47 13.28
CA ASP A 65 -11.64 27.96 13.30
C ASP A 65 -12.13 27.58 14.71
N LYS A 66 -11.28 26.92 15.52
CA LYS A 66 -11.69 26.45 16.87
C LYS A 66 -11.43 27.44 18.01
N LEU A 67 -10.37 28.24 17.90
CA LEU A 67 -9.94 29.13 18.99
C LEU A 67 -10.18 30.61 18.65
N GLY A 68 -10.65 30.94 17.44
CA GLY A 68 -10.87 32.32 17.02
C GLY A 68 -9.58 33.15 17.03
N LEU A 69 -8.43 32.50 16.88
CA LEU A 69 -7.12 33.16 16.96
C LEU A 69 -6.83 33.89 15.65
N VAL A 70 -7.03 35.22 15.65
CA VAL A 70 -6.63 36.13 14.58
C VAL A 70 -5.27 36.78 14.88
N TYR A 71 -4.54 37.15 13.83
CA TYR A 71 -3.35 38.01 14.00
C TYR A 71 -3.76 39.38 14.56
N GLU A 72 -2.85 40.09 15.24
CA GLU A 72 -3.17 41.38 15.88
C GLU A 72 -3.76 42.43 14.90
N ASP A 73 -3.54 42.27 13.60
CA ASP A 73 -4.03 43.14 12.53
C ASP A 73 -5.29 42.60 11.79
N GLU A 74 -5.90 41.48 12.21
CA GLU A 74 -7.08 40.86 11.57
C GLU A 74 -8.36 41.03 12.44
N ILE A 75 -9.45 41.53 11.86
CA ILE A 75 -10.75 41.76 12.55
C ILE A 75 -11.73 40.62 12.22
N ILE A 76 -12.28 39.94 13.23
CA ILE A 76 -13.34 38.93 13.06
C ILE A 76 -14.71 39.61 12.94
N PHE A 77 -15.41 39.38 11.83
CA PHE A 77 -16.84 39.67 11.69
C PHE A 77 -17.64 38.40 11.98
N GLN A 78 -18.35 38.36 13.11
CA GLN A 78 -19.42 37.39 13.34
C GLN A 78 -20.77 38.07 13.08
N GLU A 79 -21.49 37.64 12.05
CA GLU A 79 -22.91 38.00 11.91
C GLU A 79 -23.71 37.26 12.98
N VAL A 80 -24.35 38.03 13.86
CA VAL A 80 -25.27 37.52 14.87
C VAL A 80 -26.62 37.30 14.19
N ASN A 81 -26.97 36.03 13.93
CA ASN A 81 -28.36 35.62 13.65
C ASN A 81 -28.98 35.01 14.90
#